data_AF-A0A6C0H317-F1
#
_entry.id   AF-A0A6C0H317-F1
#
_cell.length_a   1.000
_cell.length_b   1.000
_cell.length_c   1.000
_cell.angle_alpha   90.00
_cell.angle_beta   90.00
_cell.angle_gamma   90.00
#
_symmetry.space_group_name_H-M   'P 1'
#
loop_
_entity.id
_entity.type
_entity.pdbx_description
1 polymer ?
#
loop_
_entity_poly.entity_id
_entity_poly.type
_entity_poly.pdbx_seq_one_letter_code
_entity_poly.pdbx_strand_id
1 'polypeptide(L)'
;MTTKPSCNICAEFFNKVNRKAVKCCACDFESCRDCIKKYMLGSKEEPTCMSCKVAWDRNFLLEQLGKTFMTRDYRDYREDLLVEREMGFLQATQPHVEREIRMEELKEEISMLKKKLPRLEKELKELKDGGDVVERKKFVRKCPNGECHGFLSSALKCGLCQCWVCATCHEMKGFSTEEKEAHVCNKDIVESVKLLEKDTKQCPKCTSLIFKIEGCDQMYCVECHTAFSWNTLKIESGVIHNPHYFEYQRMTNGGVAPRNPADVQCGRELDNYFVPRLIEEITPLPENWTREITDRGIMYCNGNMRYYSKPNTQEVLDVVEICRQVIHVRFVERPRFATELRLYSNMQLRIDFMRNKITKIQMKKILQKREKEHTKKQEISNVLEMYVSCMTDLFYRLYEDNELVKINKEMDELKKYVNDCFKKISKTYDCKEYRLDDKFRFL
;
A
#
# COMPACT_ATOMS: atom_id res chain seq x y z
N MET A 1 33.41 66.15 -1.50
CA MET A 1 33.76 64.98 -0.68
C MET A 1 33.05 63.77 -1.29
N THR A 2 33.78 62.84 -1.91
CA THR A 2 33.20 61.60 -2.43
C THR A 2 32.93 60.66 -1.26
N THR A 3 31.67 60.60 -0.83
CA THR A 3 31.21 59.65 0.19
C THR A 3 31.38 58.23 -0.34
N LYS A 4 32.24 57.43 0.30
CA LYS A 4 32.42 56.02 -0.05
C LYS A 4 31.10 55.28 0.17
N PRO A 5 30.65 54.43 -0.77
CA PRO A 5 29.40 53.69 -0.59
C PRO A 5 29.52 52.70 0.58
N SER A 6 28.50 52.65 1.42
CA SER A 6 28.42 51.82 2.62
C SER A 6 27.20 50.89 2.59
N CYS A 7 27.28 49.82 3.36
CA CYS A 7 26.23 48.81 3.45
C CYS A 7 24.99 49.34 4.18
N ASN A 8 23.79 49.16 3.60
CA ASN A 8 22.52 49.56 4.21
C ASN A 8 22.17 48.79 5.51
N ILE A 9 22.89 47.70 5.84
CA ILE A 9 22.64 46.90 7.03
C ILE A 9 23.64 47.19 8.15
N CYS A 10 24.95 47.08 7.87
CA CYS A 10 25.97 47.26 8.91
C CYS A 10 26.63 48.65 8.91
N ALA A 11 26.23 49.55 8.01
CA ALA A 11 26.81 50.89 7.81
C ALA A 11 28.33 50.92 7.48
N GLU A 12 28.97 49.77 7.31
CA GLU A 12 30.38 49.63 6.96
C GLU A 12 30.63 49.89 5.47
N PHE A 13 31.80 50.41 5.12
CA PHE A 13 32.20 50.61 3.73
C PHE A 13 32.37 49.29 2.96
N PHE A 14 31.97 49.30 1.69
CA PHE A 14 32.16 48.13 0.83
C PHE A 14 33.65 47.86 0.52
N ASN A 15 33.99 46.59 0.38
CA ASN A 15 35.31 46.13 -0.04
C ASN A 15 35.21 44.95 -1.02
N LYS A 16 36.33 44.53 -1.62
CA LYS A 16 36.32 43.50 -2.68
C LYS A 16 36.16 42.05 -2.16
N VAL A 17 36.19 41.84 -0.84
CA VAL A 17 36.31 40.49 -0.24
C VAL A 17 35.05 40.11 0.52
N ASN A 18 34.95 40.54 1.78
CA ASN A 18 33.90 40.14 2.72
C ASN A 18 32.71 41.10 2.68
N ARG A 19 32.97 42.39 2.45
CA ARG A 19 31.95 43.43 2.30
C ARG A 19 31.73 43.78 0.82
N LYS A 20 31.74 42.80 -0.08
CA LYS A 20 31.37 43.02 -1.48
C LYS A 20 29.90 43.46 -1.52
N ALA A 21 29.59 44.52 -2.25
CA ALA A 21 28.23 44.96 -2.47
C ALA A 21 27.47 43.91 -3.29
N VAL A 22 26.30 43.51 -2.82
CA VAL A 22 25.41 42.54 -3.46
C VAL A 22 24.03 43.18 -3.58
N LYS A 23 23.57 43.33 -4.82
CA LYS A 23 22.24 43.84 -5.15
C LYS A 23 21.24 42.69 -5.29
N CYS A 24 20.01 42.90 -4.82
CA CYS A 24 18.92 41.95 -5.04
C CYS A 24 18.58 41.80 -6.54
N CYS A 25 18.18 40.60 -6.96
CA CYS A 25 17.75 40.34 -8.34
C CYS A 25 16.38 40.93 -8.71
N ALA A 26 15.55 41.29 -7.72
CA ALA A 26 14.16 41.74 -7.95
C ALA A 26 13.84 43.13 -7.38
N CYS A 27 14.75 43.75 -6.61
CA CYS A 27 14.56 45.10 -6.08
C CYS A 27 15.90 45.85 -5.95
N ASP A 28 15.84 47.13 -5.63
CA ASP A 28 17.04 47.97 -5.48
C ASP A 28 17.78 47.83 -4.15
N PHE A 29 17.35 46.90 -3.30
CA PHE A 29 18.03 46.64 -2.04
C PHE A 29 19.46 46.13 -2.27
N GLU A 30 20.42 46.80 -1.63
CA GLU A 30 21.85 46.45 -1.67
C GLU A 30 22.37 46.25 -0.25
N SER A 31 23.11 45.16 -0.03
CA SER A 31 23.78 44.88 1.24
C SER A 31 25.11 44.17 1.00
N CYS A 32 25.98 44.19 2.01
CA CYS A 32 27.27 43.55 1.89
C CYS A 32 27.15 42.02 2.04
N ARG A 33 28.01 41.28 1.35
CA ARG A 33 28.06 39.82 1.37
C ARG A 33 28.04 39.23 2.80
N ASP A 34 28.79 39.78 3.74
CA ASP A 34 28.80 39.32 5.13
C ASP A 34 27.44 39.47 5.83
N CYS A 35 26.71 40.57 5.57
CA CYS A 35 25.38 40.75 6.15
C CYS A 35 24.41 39.70 5.60
N ILE A 36 24.47 39.41 4.30
CA ILE A 36 23.67 38.35 3.68
C ILE A 36 23.99 36.99 4.31
N LYS A 37 25.27 36.64 4.48
CA LYS A 37 25.68 35.39 5.13
C LYS A 37 25.13 35.30 6.57
N LYS A 38 25.27 36.36 7.37
CA LYS A 38 24.75 36.41 8.74
C LYS A 38 23.23 36.27 8.81
N TYR A 39 22.51 36.96 7.92
CA TYR A 39 21.07 36.84 7.82
C TYR A 39 20.63 35.41 7.47
N MET A 40 21.29 34.77 6.49
CA MET A 40 20.97 33.39 6.11
C MET A 40 21.24 32.38 7.23
N LEU A 41 22.32 32.56 7.99
CA LEU A 41 22.66 31.69 9.13
C LEU A 41 21.82 32.00 10.39
N GLY A 42 21.11 33.12 10.41
CA GLY A 42 20.22 33.50 11.52
C GLY A 42 18.74 33.24 11.23
N SER A 43 18.37 32.96 9.98
CA SER A 43 16.99 32.79 9.55
C SER A 43 16.59 31.32 9.45
N LYS A 44 15.44 30.97 10.04
CA LYS A 44 14.81 29.64 9.88
C LYS A 44 14.08 29.49 8.54
N GLU A 45 13.95 30.57 7.78
CA GLU A 45 13.27 30.60 6.48
C GLU A 45 14.24 30.23 5.34
N GLU A 46 13.68 30.02 4.15
CA GLU A 46 14.48 29.88 2.94
C GLU A 46 15.27 31.17 2.63
N PRO A 47 16.40 31.08 1.89
CA PRO A 47 17.18 32.24 1.49
C PRO A 47 16.33 33.23 0.69
N THR A 48 16.08 34.40 1.29
CA THR A 48 15.23 35.43 0.71
C THR A 48 15.90 36.80 0.82
N CYS A 49 15.45 37.75 -0.01
CA CYS A 49 15.84 39.14 0.17
C CYS A 49 15.33 39.69 1.51
N MET A 50 16.20 40.39 2.25
CA MET A 50 15.85 41.01 3.53
C MET A 50 14.75 42.08 3.39
N SER A 51 14.64 42.69 2.21
CA SER A 51 13.66 43.74 1.90
C SER A 51 12.40 43.17 1.24
N CYS A 52 12.47 42.75 -0.03
CA CYS A 52 11.28 42.34 -0.79
C CYS A 52 10.87 40.87 -0.60
N LYS A 53 11.61 40.10 0.21
CA LYS A 53 11.33 38.68 0.50
C LYS A 53 11.28 37.74 -0.71
N VAL A 54 11.73 38.18 -1.88
CA VAL A 54 11.92 37.28 -3.04
C VAL A 54 12.88 36.15 -2.65
N ALA A 55 12.53 34.92 -3.00
CA ALA A 55 13.42 33.77 -2.82
C ALA A 55 14.61 33.87 -3.76
N TRP A 56 15.81 33.57 -3.25
CA TRP A 56 17.02 33.52 -4.05
C TRP A 56 17.31 32.10 -4.51
N ASP A 57 17.48 31.93 -5.81
CA ASP A 57 17.88 30.65 -6.38
C ASP A 57 19.32 30.30 -6.00
N ARG A 58 19.65 29.01 -6.12
CA ARG A 58 20.95 28.48 -5.73
C ARG A 58 22.11 29.04 -6.58
N ASN A 59 21.87 29.43 -7.84
CA ASN A 59 22.88 30.02 -8.71
C ASN A 59 23.26 31.41 -8.23
N PHE A 60 22.26 32.25 -7.92
CA PHE A 60 22.48 33.57 -7.34
C PHE A 60 23.32 33.48 -6.06
N LEU A 61 22.97 32.55 -5.15
CA LEU A 61 23.72 32.36 -3.91
C LEU A 61 25.17 31.92 -4.15
N LEU A 62 25.41 30.99 -5.10
CA LEU A 62 26.75 30.54 -5.45
C LEU A 62 27.60 31.67 -6.05
N GLU A 63 27.02 32.47 -6.93
CA GLU A 63 27.71 33.59 -7.57
C GLU A 63 28.03 34.72 -6.58
N GLN A 64 27.07 35.08 -5.73
CA GLN A 64 27.22 36.23 -4.83
C GLN A 64 27.97 35.88 -3.55
N LEU A 65 27.77 34.71 -2.96
CA LEU A 65 28.30 34.33 -1.64
C LEU A 65 29.51 33.38 -1.72
N GLY A 66 29.67 32.70 -2.85
CA GLY A 66 30.79 31.81 -3.14
C GLY A 66 30.54 30.35 -2.76
N LYS A 67 31.21 29.44 -3.48
CA LYS A 67 31.05 27.98 -3.34
C LYS A 67 31.33 27.50 -1.92
N THR A 68 32.40 27.98 -1.27
CA THR A 68 32.81 27.52 0.07
C THR A 68 31.73 27.76 1.13
N PHE A 69 31.10 28.93 1.13
CA PHE A 69 30.02 29.25 2.07
C PHE A 69 28.82 28.31 1.86
N MET A 70 28.44 28.08 0.60
CA MET A 70 27.30 27.22 0.27
C MET A 70 27.54 25.73 0.53
N THR A 71 28.79 25.26 0.42
CA THR A 71 29.13 23.84 0.61
C THR A 71 29.56 23.47 2.02
N ARG A 72 29.91 24.45 2.86
CA ARG A 72 30.31 24.25 4.26
C ARG A 72 29.34 24.97 5.21
N ASP A 73 29.52 26.26 5.41
CA ASP A 73 28.84 27.01 6.48
C ASP A 73 27.30 26.92 6.39
N TYR A 74 26.74 27.24 5.23
CA TYR A 74 25.29 27.18 5.02
C TYR A 74 24.77 25.73 5.01
N ARG A 75 25.56 24.80 4.51
CA ARG A 75 25.21 23.36 4.51
C ARG A 75 25.07 22.85 5.94
N ASP A 76 26.08 23.11 6.77
CA ASP A 76 26.14 22.63 8.15
C ASP A 76 25.01 23.26 8.98
N TYR A 77 24.75 24.55 8.79
CA TYR A 77 23.59 25.23 9.37
C TYR A 77 22.25 24.59 8.95
N ARG A 78 22.08 24.32 7.65
CA ARG A 78 20.83 23.69 7.14
C ARG A 78 20.66 22.27 7.66
N GLU A 79 21.74 21.50 7.78
CA GLU A 79 21.70 20.16 8.40
C GLU A 79 21.17 20.21 9.84
N ASP A 80 21.62 21.20 10.61
CA ASP A 80 21.16 21.43 11.99
C ASP A 80 19.69 21.80 12.03
N LEU A 81 19.27 22.78 11.21
CA LEU A 81 17.90 23.25 11.14
C LEU A 81 16.92 22.14 10.74
N LEU A 82 17.29 21.34 9.73
CA LEU A 82 16.48 20.22 9.26
C LEU A 82 16.29 19.17 10.36
N VAL A 83 17.37 18.80 11.06
CA VAL A 83 17.24 17.83 12.16
C VAL A 83 16.46 18.41 13.32
N GLU A 84 16.68 19.66 13.72
CA GLU A 84 15.93 20.29 14.80
C GLU A 84 14.42 20.26 14.53
N ARG A 85 14.02 20.58 13.29
CA ARG A 85 12.63 20.47 12.83
C ARG A 85 12.09 19.05 12.99
N GLU A 86 12.86 18.04 12.57
CA GLU A 86 12.46 16.63 12.71
C GLU A 86 12.40 16.15 14.16
N MET A 87 13.28 16.66 15.03
CA MET A 87 13.25 16.38 16.46
C MET A 87 11.97 16.93 17.12
N GLY A 88 11.45 18.06 16.63
CA GLY A 88 10.15 18.60 17.06
C GLY A 88 8.97 17.66 16.81
N PHE A 89 9.09 16.70 15.88
CA PHE A 89 8.03 15.74 15.55
C PHE A 89 8.18 14.39 16.26
N LEU A 90 9.13 14.21 17.19
CA LEU A 90 9.34 12.90 17.85
C LEU A 90 8.13 12.47 18.68
N GLN A 91 7.52 13.40 19.43
CA GLN A 91 6.30 13.10 20.20
C GLN A 91 5.16 12.61 19.29
N ALA A 92 4.96 13.27 18.16
CA ALA A 92 3.97 12.84 17.15
C ALA A 92 4.35 11.51 16.48
N THR A 93 5.63 11.14 16.46
CA THR A 93 6.13 9.89 15.87
C THR A 93 6.04 8.70 16.84
N GLN A 94 6.01 8.95 18.15
CA GLN A 94 5.96 7.92 19.20
C GLN A 94 4.88 6.84 18.97
N PRO A 95 3.60 7.17 18.63
CA PRO A 95 2.59 6.13 18.40
C PRO A 95 2.90 5.22 17.20
N HIS A 96 3.68 5.70 16.24
CA HIS A 96 4.10 4.91 15.09
C HIS A 96 5.24 3.95 15.46
N VAL A 97 6.16 4.37 16.35
CA VAL A 97 7.22 3.50 16.89
C VAL A 97 6.61 2.38 17.72
N GLU A 98 5.68 2.71 18.62
CA GLU A 98 4.97 1.74 19.46
C GLU A 98 4.19 0.73 18.60
N ARG A 99 3.57 1.20 17.50
CA ARG A 99 2.91 0.32 16.53
C ARG A 99 3.88 -0.65 15.87
N GLU A 100 5.06 -0.20 15.43
CA GLU A 100 6.08 -1.09 14.85
C GLU A 100 6.55 -2.15 15.84
N ILE A 101 6.84 -1.74 17.08
CA ILE A 101 7.24 -2.66 18.16
C ILE A 101 6.13 -3.70 18.38
N ARG A 102 4.87 -3.26 18.47
CA ARG A 102 3.73 -4.17 18.65
C ARG A 102 3.57 -5.15 17.48
N MET A 103 3.81 -4.70 16.26
CA MET A 103 3.78 -5.58 15.09
C MET A 103 4.89 -6.64 15.13
N GLU A 104 6.07 -6.31 15.65
CA GLU A 104 7.18 -7.26 15.83
C GLU A 104 6.85 -8.29 16.92
N GLU A 105 6.35 -7.85 18.08
CA GLU A 105 5.89 -8.74 19.15
C GLU A 105 4.82 -9.73 18.65
N LEU A 106 3.81 -9.24 17.93
CA LEU A 106 2.77 -10.09 17.36
C LEU A 106 3.32 -11.09 16.35
N LYS A 107 4.33 -10.71 15.55
CA LYS A 107 4.99 -11.66 14.63
C LYS A 107 5.73 -12.75 15.39
N GLU A 108 6.39 -12.43 16.49
CA GLU A 108 7.05 -13.40 17.35
C GLU A 108 6.03 -14.33 18.02
N GLU A 109 4.93 -13.79 18.54
CA GLU A 109 3.83 -14.56 19.12
C GLU A 109 3.21 -15.51 18.09
N ILE A 110 2.92 -15.03 16.88
CA ILE A 110 2.45 -15.86 15.76
C ILE A 110 3.44 -16.98 15.47
N SER A 111 4.75 -16.69 15.45
CA SER A 111 5.79 -17.69 15.22
C SER A 111 5.80 -18.77 16.31
N MET A 112 5.65 -18.36 17.59
CA MET A 112 5.59 -19.28 18.73
C MET A 112 4.32 -20.14 18.71
N LEU A 113 3.16 -19.56 18.39
CA LEU A 113 1.90 -20.29 18.25
C LEU A 113 1.96 -21.28 17.09
N LYS A 114 2.52 -20.88 15.94
CA LYS A 114 2.75 -21.78 14.80
C LYS A 114 3.65 -22.97 15.15
N LYS A 115 4.60 -22.83 16.07
CA LYS A 115 5.41 -23.96 16.57
C LYS A 115 4.64 -24.89 17.50
N LYS A 116 3.66 -24.38 18.26
CA LYS A 116 2.81 -25.18 19.16
C LYS A 116 1.68 -25.90 18.42
N LEU A 117 1.17 -25.29 17.35
CA LEU A 117 0.03 -25.78 16.58
C LEU A 117 0.18 -27.25 16.15
N PRO A 118 1.31 -27.72 15.57
CA PRO A 118 1.45 -29.12 15.15
C PRO A 118 1.36 -30.13 16.30
N ARG A 119 1.88 -29.76 17.49
CA ARG A 119 1.80 -30.62 18.67
C ARG A 119 0.34 -30.77 19.11
N LEU A 120 -0.39 -29.66 19.19
CA LEU A 120 -1.79 -29.66 19.59
C LEU A 120 -2.69 -30.35 18.54
N GLU A 121 -2.40 -30.17 17.26
CA GLU A 121 -3.08 -30.88 16.16
C GLU A 121 -2.83 -32.39 16.23
N LYS A 122 -1.59 -32.81 16.54
CA LYS A 122 -1.25 -34.23 16.76
C LYS A 122 -2.01 -34.81 17.95
N GLU A 123 -2.00 -34.11 19.09
CA GLU A 123 -2.73 -34.53 20.30
C GLU A 123 -4.24 -34.61 20.05
N LEU A 124 -4.80 -33.63 19.32
CA LEU A 124 -6.21 -33.65 18.91
C LEU A 124 -6.51 -34.84 17.98
N LYS A 125 -5.61 -35.16 17.06
CA LYS A 125 -5.74 -36.31 16.16
C LYS A 125 -5.68 -37.63 16.93
N GLU A 126 -4.73 -37.80 17.85
CA GLU A 126 -4.61 -39.00 18.70
C GLU A 126 -5.87 -39.23 19.56
N LEU A 127 -6.48 -38.16 20.07
CA LEU A 127 -7.74 -38.24 20.80
C LEU A 127 -8.95 -38.54 19.89
N LYS A 128 -8.98 -38.00 18.66
CA LYS A 128 -10.06 -38.25 17.69
C LYS A 128 -10.00 -39.65 17.07
N ASP A 129 -8.81 -40.12 16.75
CA ASP A 129 -8.57 -41.42 16.12
C ASP A 129 -8.69 -42.57 17.14
N GLY A 130 -8.95 -42.24 18.42
CA GLY A 130 -9.16 -43.22 19.48
C GLY A 130 -7.88 -43.96 19.83
N GLY A 131 -6.89 -43.25 20.37
CA GLY A 131 -5.76 -43.88 21.05
C GLY A 131 -6.25 -45.00 21.97
N ASP A 132 -5.61 -46.18 21.89
CA ASP A 132 -6.03 -47.46 22.46
C ASP A 132 -7.15 -47.30 23.49
N VAL A 133 -8.39 -47.44 23.01
CA VAL A 133 -9.53 -47.66 23.90
C VAL A 133 -9.20 -48.97 24.60
N VAL A 134 -8.61 -48.87 25.80
CA VAL A 134 -8.35 -50.00 26.68
C VAL A 134 -9.58 -50.87 26.61
N GLU A 135 -9.45 -52.07 26.00
CA GLU A 135 -10.58 -52.96 25.79
C GLU A 135 -11.33 -53.07 27.10
N ARG A 136 -12.49 -52.42 27.20
CA ARG A 136 -13.37 -52.58 28.35
C ARG A 136 -13.89 -54.00 28.27
N LYS A 137 -13.19 -54.92 28.94
CA LYS A 137 -13.55 -56.33 29.06
C LYS A 137 -15.02 -56.44 29.49
N LYS A 138 -15.85 -56.97 28.59
CA LYS A 138 -17.12 -57.72 28.77
C LYS A 138 -18.19 -57.24 29.76
N PHE A 139 -18.08 -56.09 30.41
CA PHE A 139 -19.10 -55.62 31.36
C PHE A 139 -19.60 -54.21 31.01
N VAL A 140 -20.70 -54.14 30.25
CA VAL A 140 -21.39 -52.89 29.92
C VAL A 140 -22.82 -53.01 30.46
N ARG A 141 -23.14 -52.22 31.50
CA ARG A 141 -24.50 -52.11 32.05
C ARG A 141 -24.92 -50.64 32.10
N LYS A 142 -26.17 -50.34 31.73
CA LYS A 142 -26.76 -48.99 31.79
C LYS A 142 -26.93 -48.53 33.24
N CYS A 143 -26.78 -47.24 33.48
CA CYS A 143 -27.07 -46.63 34.77
C CYS A 143 -28.59 -46.68 35.08
N PRO A 144 -29.01 -47.12 36.27
CA PRO A 144 -30.42 -47.15 36.68
C PRO A 144 -30.95 -45.79 37.16
N ASN A 145 -30.10 -44.76 37.22
CA ASN A 145 -30.53 -43.41 37.57
C ASN A 145 -31.36 -42.84 36.41
N GLY A 146 -32.66 -42.62 36.60
CA GLY A 146 -33.65 -42.43 35.52
C GLY A 146 -33.28 -41.45 34.41
N GLU A 147 -32.71 -40.29 34.76
CA GLU A 147 -32.29 -39.25 33.79
C GLU A 147 -30.85 -39.43 33.27
N CYS A 148 -30.10 -40.41 33.79
CA CYS A 148 -28.71 -40.62 33.43
C CYS A 148 -28.58 -41.61 32.26
N HIS A 149 -28.01 -41.14 31.15
CA HIS A 149 -27.70 -41.97 29.98
C HIS A 149 -26.31 -42.62 30.04
N GLY A 150 -25.72 -42.72 31.23
CA GLY A 150 -24.38 -43.24 31.44
C GLY A 150 -24.33 -44.77 31.55
N PHE A 151 -23.12 -45.31 31.43
CA PHE A 151 -22.84 -46.73 31.66
C PHE A 151 -22.02 -46.92 32.94
N LEU A 152 -22.18 -48.07 33.57
CA LEU A 152 -21.45 -48.47 34.75
C LEU A 152 -20.05 -48.96 34.37
N SER A 153 -19.06 -48.57 35.17
CA SER A 153 -17.73 -49.18 35.15
C SER A 153 -17.79 -50.60 35.74
N SER A 154 -16.69 -51.36 35.63
CA SER A 154 -16.54 -52.67 36.27
C SER A 154 -16.75 -52.64 37.80
N ALA A 155 -16.63 -51.47 38.42
CA ALA A 155 -16.89 -51.25 39.84
C ALA A 155 -18.37 -50.90 40.15
N LEU A 156 -19.27 -51.01 39.16
CA LEU A 156 -20.70 -50.64 39.28
C LEU A 156 -20.93 -49.18 39.68
N LYS A 157 -20.01 -48.29 39.27
CA LYS A 157 -20.11 -46.84 39.42
C LYS A 157 -20.35 -46.17 38.06
N CYS A 158 -21.31 -45.27 37.98
CA CYS A 158 -21.57 -44.48 36.77
C CYS A 158 -20.57 -43.33 36.62
N GLY A 159 -19.99 -43.16 35.43
CA GLY A 159 -19.04 -42.05 35.17
C GLY A 159 -19.71 -40.69 34.94
N LEU A 160 -20.99 -40.65 34.55
CA LEU A 160 -21.70 -39.40 34.27
C LEU A 160 -22.33 -38.80 35.53
N CYS A 161 -23.16 -39.57 36.24
CA CYS A 161 -23.85 -39.10 37.44
C CYS A 161 -23.20 -39.55 38.75
N GLN A 162 -22.11 -40.33 38.70
CA GLN A 162 -21.34 -40.76 39.87
C GLN A 162 -22.07 -41.66 40.88
N CYS A 163 -23.28 -42.14 40.59
CA CYS A 163 -24.00 -43.08 41.47
C CYS A 163 -23.37 -44.49 41.49
N TRP A 164 -23.58 -45.21 42.59
CA TRP A 164 -23.22 -46.62 42.77
C TRP A 164 -24.44 -47.52 42.60
N VAL A 165 -24.22 -48.72 42.06
CA VAL A 165 -25.27 -49.69 41.76
C VAL A 165 -24.97 -51.03 42.40
N CYS A 166 -26.01 -51.74 42.83
CA CYS A 166 -25.87 -53.03 43.47
C CYS A 166 -25.61 -54.15 42.44
N ALA A 167 -24.67 -55.05 42.75
CA ALA A 167 -24.32 -56.15 41.86
C ALA A 167 -25.41 -57.23 41.76
N THR A 168 -26.24 -57.37 42.81
CA THR A 168 -27.19 -58.48 42.99
C THR A 168 -28.62 -58.10 42.62
N CYS A 169 -29.12 -56.94 43.04
CA CYS A 169 -30.48 -56.48 42.70
C CYS A 169 -30.52 -55.43 41.58
N HIS A 170 -29.36 -54.93 41.14
CA HIS A 170 -29.21 -53.91 40.08
C HIS A 170 -29.84 -52.53 40.39
N GLU A 171 -30.23 -52.28 41.63
CA GLU A 171 -30.76 -50.98 42.07
C GLU A 171 -29.66 -49.99 42.46
N MET A 172 -30.02 -48.70 42.47
CA MET A 172 -29.16 -47.62 42.91
C MET A 172 -28.87 -47.73 44.41
N LYS A 173 -27.60 -47.66 44.79
CA LYS A 173 -27.12 -47.63 46.18
C LYS A 173 -26.92 -46.23 46.75
N GLY A 174 -26.93 -45.20 45.91
CA GLY A 174 -26.66 -43.81 46.30
C GLY A 174 -25.40 -43.24 45.63
N PHE A 175 -24.94 -42.08 46.10
CA PHE A 175 -23.82 -41.33 45.54
C PHE A 175 -22.58 -41.35 46.46
N SER A 176 -22.76 -41.59 47.76
CA SER A 176 -21.68 -41.65 48.75
C SER A 176 -21.28 -43.09 49.12
N THR A 177 -20.12 -43.24 49.79
CA THR A 177 -19.64 -44.54 50.29
C THR A 177 -20.51 -45.07 51.43
N GLU A 178 -21.07 -44.17 52.25
CA GLU A 178 -21.91 -44.52 53.40
C GLU A 178 -23.27 -45.08 52.94
N GLU A 179 -23.89 -44.44 51.94
CA GLU A 179 -25.12 -44.92 51.31
C GLU A 179 -24.92 -46.29 50.62
N LYS A 180 -23.74 -46.48 50.00
CA LYS A 180 -23.34 -47.73 49.37
C LYS A 180 -23.30 -48.92 50.34
N GLU A 181 -22.88 -48.69 51.57
CA GLU A 181 -22.75 -49.71 52.62
C GLU A 181 -24.08 -50.00 53.32
N ALA A 182 -25.01 -49.03 53.35
CA ALA A 182 -26.33 -49.18 53.94
C ALA A 182 -27.34 -49.99 53.08
N HIS A 183 -27.06 -50.23 51.80
CA HIS A 183 -28.00 -50.90 50.90
C HIS A 183 -28.20 -52.39 51.23
N VAL A 184 -29.45 -52.78 51.50
CA VAL A 184 -29.90 -54.17 51.72
C VAL A 184 -30.86 -54.58 50.59
N CYS A 185 -30.55 -55.68 49.88
CA CYS A 185 -31.36 -56.12 48.74
C CYS A 185 -32.69 -56.74 49.17
N ASN A 186 -33.75 -56.41 48.45
CA ASN A 186 -35.01 -57.15 48.52
C ASN A 186 -34.87 -58.51 47.80
N LYS A 187 -35.27 -59.59 48.47
CA LYS A 187 -35.18 -60.98 47.95
C LYS A 187 -36.03 -61.21 46.70
N ASP A 188 -37.19 -60.57 46.60
CA ASP A 188 -38.11 -60.76 45.46
C ASP A 188 -37.54 -60.13 44.17
N ILE A 189 -36.83 -59.01 44.31
CA ILE A 189 -36.15 -58.33 43.20
C ILE A 189 -34.99 -59.17 42.70
N VAL A 190 -34.22 -59.80 43.61
CA VAL A 190 -33.12 -60.68 43.24
C VAL A 190 -33.60 -61.91 42.46
N GLU A 191 -34.70 -62.54 42.89
CA GLU A 191 -35.27 -63.68 42.14
C GLU A 191 -35.86 -63.27 40.78
N SER A 192 -36.46 -62.08 40.70
CA SER A 192 -36.96 -61.53 39.43
C SER A 192 -35.82 -61.26 38.44
N VAL A 193 -34.69 -60.72 38.91
CA VAL A 193 -33.49 -60.49 38.10
C VAL A 193 -32.91 -61.81 37.57
N LYS A 194 -32.88 -62.88 38.37
CA LYS A 194 -32.40 -64.21 37.94
C LYS A 194 -33.25 -64.81 36.82
N LEU A 195 -34.58 -64.62 36.85
CA LEU A 195 -35.48 -65.09 35.79
C LEU A 195 -35.23 -64.33 34.48
N LEU A 196 -35.04 -63.01 34.54
CA LEU A 196 -34.81 -62.17 33.35
C LEU A 196 -33.49 -62.45 32.63
N GLU A 197 -32.44 -62.84 33.37
CA GLU A 197 -31.13 -63.17 32.78
C GLU A 197 -31.16 -64.43 31.90
N LYS A 198 -32.13 -65.33 32.10
CA LYS A 198 -32.22 -66.58 31.33
C LYS A 198 -32.76 -66.37 29.91
N ASP A 199 -33.64 -65.39 29.74
CA ASP A 199 -34.51 -65.30 28.57
C ASP A 199 -34.20 -64.10 27.66
N THR A 200 -33.34 -63.17 28.09
CA THR A 200 -33.08 -61.92 27.37
C THR A 200 -31.63 -61.78 26.89
N LYS A 201 -31.42 -61.09 25.75
CA LYS A 201 -30.09 -60.65 25.28
C LYS A 201 -30.00 -59.12 25.24
N GLN A 202 -28.79 -58.59 25.39
CA GLN A 202 -28.56 -57.14 25.40
C GLN A 202 -28.31 -56.61 23.98
N CYS A 203 -28.92 -55.45 23.66
CA CYS A 203 -28.59 -54.70 22.45
C CYS A 203 -27.11 -54.26 22.46
N PRO A 204 -26.35 -54.42 21.36
CA PRO A 204 -24.93 -54.04 21.30
C PRO A 204 -24.67 -52.52 21.36
N LYS A 205 -25.67 -51.67 21.06
CA LYS A 205 -25.51 -50.21 21.09
C LYS A 205 -25.99 -49.58 22.40
N CYS A 206 -27.14 -50.02 22.94
CA CYS A 206 -27.76 -49.38 24.11
C CYS A 206 -27.95 -50.31 25.31
N THR A 207 -27.57 -51.59 25.22
CA THR A 207 -27.66 -52.62 26.28
C THR A 207 -29.05 -52.95 26.80
N SER A 208 -30.11 -52.42 26.18
CA SER A 208 -31.49 -52.75 26.52
C SER A 208 -31.74 -54.24 26.32
N LEU A 209 -32.48 -54.84 27.25
CA LEU A 209 -32.84 -56.26 27.22
C LEU A 209 -33.90 -56.48 26.16
N ILE A 210 -33.58 -57.35 25.20
CA ILE A 210 -34.46 -57.72 24.11
C ILE A 210 -34.77 -59.20 24.27
N PHE A 211 -36.06 -59.55 24.18
CA PHE A 211 -36.56 -60.92 24.12
C PHE A 211 -36.92 -61.24 22.67
N LYS A 212 -36.53 -62.41 22.17
CA LYS A 212 -36.81 -62.83 20.77
C LYS A 212 -37.87 -63.92 20.74
N ILE A 213 -38.96 -63.67 20.02
CA ILE A 213 -40.14 -64.56 19.89
C ILE A 213 -40.11 -65.31 18.54
N GLU A 214 -38.94 -65.74 18.08
CA GLU A 214 -38.65 -66.33 16.74
C GLU A 214 -38.52 -65.35 15.56
N GLY A 215 -37.83 -65.76 14.48
CA GLY A 215 -37.67 -64.98 13.24
C GLY A 215 -36.22 -64.61 12.85
N CYS A 216 -36.10 -63.65 11.92
CA CYS A 216 -34.87 -63.21 11.23
C CYS A 216 -33.71 -62.83 12.18
N ASP A 217 -32.48 -62.89 11.68
CA ASP A 217 -31.28 -62.52 12.43
C ASP A 217 -31.11 -61.00 12.58
N GLN A 218 -31.49 -60.21 11.59
CA GLN A 218 -31.40 -58.75 11.67
C GLN A 218 -32.49 -58.21 12.60
N MET A 219 -32.06 -57.76 13.78
CA MET A 219 -32.91 -57.18 14.82
C MET A 219 -32.81 -55.66 14.76
N TYR A 220 -33.91 -55.00 15.09
CA TYR A 220 -33.95 -53.54 15.21
C TYR A 220 -34.29 -53.18 16.65
N CYS A 221 -33.38 -52.49 17.33
CA CYS A 221 -33.66 -52.01 18.68
C CYS A 221 -34.59 -50.79 18.62
N VAL A 222 -35.78 -50.89 19.22
CA VAL A 222 -36.77 -49.79 19.24
C VAL A 222 -36.36 -48.62 20.13
N GLU A 223 -35.43 -48.81 21.07
CA GLU A 223 -34.95 -47.70 21.92
C GLU A 223 -33.87 -46.87 21.23
N CYS A 224 -32.90 -47.52 20.58
CA CYS A 224 -31.75 -46.82 19.97
C CYS A 224 -31.76 -46.84 18.44
N HIS A 225 -32.84 -47.34 17.84
CA HIS A 225 -33.12 -47.33 16.40
C HIS A 225 -31.99 -47.95 15.56
N THR A 226 -31.36 -48.98 16.11
CA THR A 226 -30.15 -49.59 15.54
C THR A 226 -30.46 -50.99 15.05
N ALA A 227 -30.16 -51.22 13.78
CA ALA A 227 -30.18 -52.56 13.19
C ALA A 227 -28.90 -53.30 13.57
N PHE A 228 -29.03 -54.53 14.04
CA PHE A 228 -27.92 -55.40 14.40
C PHE A 228 -28.28 -56.88 14.22
N SER A 229 -27.28 -57.74 14.01
CA SER A 229 -27.49 -59.20 13.94
C SER A 229 -27.70 -59.80 15.35
N TRP A 230 -28.74 -60.61 15.56
CA TRP A 230 -29.07 -61.26 16.84
C TRP A 230 -28.05 -62.32 17.26
N ASN A 231 -27.50 -63.03 16.28
CA ASN A 231 -26.52 -64.08 16.49
C ASN A 231 -25.12 -63.50 16.75
N THR A 232 -24.76 -62.39 16.10
CA THR A 232 -23.39 -61.84 16.16
C THR A 232 -23.26 -60.51 16.90
N LEU A 233 -24.38 -59.85 17.21
CA LEU A 233 -24.47 -58.54 17.85
C LEU A 233 -23.71 -57.40 17.11
N LYS A 234 -23.53 -57.49 15.78
CA LYS A 234 -22.89 -56.44 14.96
C LYS A 234 -23.91 -55.47 14.37
N ILE A 235 -23.59 -54.17 14.40
CA ILE A 235 -24.43 -53.07 13.88
C ILE A 235 -24.30 -52.92 12.36
N GLU A 236 -25.39 -52.65 11.65
CA GLU A 236 -25.45 -52.54 10.18
C GLU A 236 -25.82 -51.10 9.71
N SER A 237 -25.14 -50.53 8.70
CA SER A 237 -25.25 -49.09 8.32
C SER A 237 -25.11 -48.77 6.80
N GLY A 238 -26.20 -48.84 6.03
CA GLY A 238 -26.28 -48.42 4.59
C GLY A 238 -26.74 -46.95 4.35
N VAL A 239 -26.70 -46.45 3.09
CA VAL A 239 -26.58 -45.00 2.72
C VAL A 239 -27.78 -44.37 1.97
N ILE A 240 -28.08 -43.06 2.20
CA ILE A 240 -28.83 -42.10 1.31
C ILE A 240 -28.30 -40.62 1.45
N HIS A 241 -28.33 -39.77 0.37
CA HIS A 241 -27.74 -38.39 0.22
C HIS A 241 -28.68 -37.30 -0.40
N ASN A 242 -28.40 -35.97 -0.26
CA ASN A 242 -28.95 -34.88 -1.14
C ASN A 242 -28.13 -33.53 -1.20
N PRO A 243 -27.92 -32.90 -2.40
CA PRO A 243 -27.21 -31.63 -2.67
C PRO A 243 -28.05 -30.39 -3.15
N HIS A 244 -27.97 -29.24 -2.46
CA HIS A 244 -28.60 -27.95 -2.87
C HIS A 244 -27.73 -26.67 -2.65
N TYR A 245 -26.41 -26.78 -2.71
CA TYR A 245 -25.48 -25.69 -2.35
C TYR A 245 -25.12 -24.70 -3.50
N PHE A 246 -25.48 -24.96 -4.77
CA PHE A 246 -24.92 -24.24 -5.94
C PHE A 246 -25.83 -23.20 -6.61
N GLU A 247 -26.88 -22.75 -5.91
CA GLU A 247 -27.88 -21.82 -6.48
C GLU A 247 -27.72 -20.38 -5.96
N TYR A 248 -27.11 -20.18 -4.80
CA TYR A 248 -27.02 -18.88 -4.13
C TYR A 248 -25.91 -17.95 -4.66
N GLN A 249 -24.91 -18.48 -5.39
CA GLN A 249 -23.75 -17.69 -5.85
C GLN A 249 -23.94 -16.99 -7.20
N ARG A 250 -25.14 -17.07 -7.80
CA ARG A 250 -25.46 -16.47 -9.12
C ARG A 250 -26.21 -15.14 -9.06
N MET A 251 -26.59 -14.64 -7.87
CA MET A 251 -27.48 -13.47 -7.75
C MET A 251 -26.86 -12.19 -7.19
N THR A 252 -25.60 -12.18 -6.75
CA THR A 252 -25.06 -11.06 -5.93
C THR A 252 -23.80 -10.41 -6.51
N ASN A 253 -23.93 -9.77 -7.69
CA ASN A 253 -23.35 -8.45 -7.98
C ASN A 253 -23.55 -8.06 -9.45
N GLY A 254 -24.77 -7.59 -9.78
CA GLY A 254 -25.13 -6.99 -11.06
C GLY A 254 -24.18 -5.85 -11.44
N GLY A 255 -23.14 -6.21 -12.19
CA GLY A 255 -21.90 -5.45 -12.29
C GLY A 255 -21.98 -4.14 -13.06
N VAL A 256 -22.07 -3.02 -12.33
CA VAL A 256 -21.46 -1.74 -12.71
C VAL A 256 -21.10 -0.95 -11.43
N ALA A 257 -19.87 -0.44 -11.35
CA ALA A 257 -19.44 0.50 -10.31
C ALA A 257 -19.35 1.94 -10.86
N PRO A 258 -19.83 2.97 -10.12
CA PRO A 258 -19.87 4.36 -10.59
C PRO A 258 -18.54 5.12 -10.42
N ARG A 259 -18.32 6.15 -11.25
CA ARG A 259 -17.10 6.99 -11.32
C ARG A 259 -16.97 8.03 -10.19
N ASN A 260 -15.73 8.51 -10.02
CA ASN A 260 -15.24 9.32 -8.92
C ASN A 260 -15.47 10.85 -9.12
N PRO A 261 -15.93 11.62 -8.12
CA PRO A 261 -16.22 13.06 -8.21
C PRO A 261 -15.01 14.03 -8.23
N ALA A 262 -13.82 13.58 -8.63
CA ALA A 262 -12.60 14.41 -8.71
C ALA A 262 -12.13 14.68 -10.16
N ASP A 263 -13.00 14.46 -11.15
CA ASP A 263 -12.73 14.80 -12.54
C ASP A 263 -12.77 16.33 -12.74
N VAL A 264 -11.71 16.91 -13.35
CA VAL A 264 -11.61 18.34 -13.69
C VAL A 264 -11.58 18.49 -15.22
N GLN A 265 -12.33 19.47 -15.75
CA GLN A 265 -12.45 19.73 -17.18
C GLN A 265 -11.66 20.96 -17.65
N CYS A 266 -11.05 20.85 -18.83
CA CYS A 266 -9.99 21.66 -19.45
C CYS A 266 -10.50 22.72 -20.47
N GLY A 267 -9.57 23.51 -21.05
CA GLY A 267 -9.90 24.41 -22.18
C GLY A 267 -8.75 24.89 -23.11
N ARG A 268 -7.47 24.80 -22.72
CA ARG A 268 -6.31 25.18 -23.57
C ARG A 268 -5.09 24.30 -23.34
N GLU A 269 -5.26 22.99 -23.44
CA GLU A 269 -4.14 22.04 -23.31
C GLU A 269 -3.73 21.52 -24.69
N LEU A 270 -2.42 21.49 -24.97
CA LEU A 270 -1.92 20.68 -26.07
C LEU A 270 -2.21 19.23 -25.77
N ASP A 271 -3.11 18.65 -26.55
CA ASP A 271 -3.49 17.26 -26.50
C ASP A 271 -3.40 16.63 -27.90
N ASN A 272 -3.65 15.33 -27.97
CA ASN A 272 -3.64 14.61 -29.25
C ASN A 272 -4.77 15.07 -30.20
N TYR A 273 -5.75 15.86 -29.73
CA TYR A 273 -6.82 16.43 -30.53
C TYR A 273 -6.48 17.83 -31.08
N PHE A 274 -5.58 18.56 -30.44
CA PHE A 274 -5.07 19.84 -30.91
C PHE A 274 -4.20 19.67 -32.16
N VAL A 275 -3.36 18.64 -32.20
CA VAL A 275 -2.41 18.43 -33.31
C VAL A 275 -3.11 18.32 -34.68
N PRO A 276 -4.17 17.50 -34.87
CA PRO A 276 -4.90 17.48 -36.14
C PRO A 276 -5.51 18.83 -36.52
N ARG A 277 -6.09 19.56 -35.55
CA ARG A 277 -6.70 20.88 -35.75
C ARG A 277 -5.69 21.94 -36.17
N LEU A 278 -4.50 21.94 -35.55
CA LEU A 278 -3.41 22.83 -35.95
C LEU A 278 -3.01 22.59 -37.41
N ILE A 279 -2.93 21.33 -37.84
CA ILE A 279 -2.62 20.99 -39.24
C ILE A 279 -3.74 21.49 -40.17
N GLU A 280 -5.02 21.44 -39.78
CA GLU A 280 -6.15 21.97 -40.58
C GLU A 280 -5.97 23.45 -40.85
N GLU A 281 -5.58 24.19 -39.83
CA GLU A 281 -5.45 25.64 -39.90
C GLU A 281 -4.22 26.09 -40.69
N ILE A 282 -3.04 25.50 -40.44
CA ILE A 282 -1.79 25.91 -41.11
C ILE A 282 -1.67 25.37 -42.54
N THR A 283 -2.47 24.37 -42.91
CA THR A 283 -2.55 23.83 -44.29
C THR A 283 -3.99 23.75 -44.79
N PRO A 284 -4.64 24.90 -45.05
CA PRO A 284 -6.03 24.92 -45.48
C PRO A 284 -6.18 24.26 -46.87
N LEU A 285 -7.22 23.43 -47.01
CA LEU A 285 -7.50 22.68 -48.23
C LEU A 285 -8.67 23.31 -49.01
N PRO A 286 -8.64 23.27 -50.37
CA PRO A 286 -9.82 23.56 -51.17
C PRO A 286 -10.94 22.54 -50.91
N GLU A 287 -12.20 22.93 -51.13
CA GLU A 287 -13.35 22.02 -51.07
C GLU A 287 -13.13 20.79 -51.97
N ASN A 288 -13.46 19.59 -51.46
CA ASN A 288 -13.28 18.26 -52.08
C ASN A 288 -11.87 17.66 -52.07
N TRP A 289 -10.90 18.30 -51.41
CA TRP A 289 -9.59 17.69 -51.15
C TRP A 289 -9.54 17.03 -49.78
N THR A 290 -8.94 15.84 -49.70
CA THR A 290 -8.60 15.16 -48.45
C THR A 290 -7.09 15.07 -48.30
N ARG A 291 -6.60 14.82 -47.07
CA ARG A 291 -5.17 14.65 -46.81
C ARG A 291 -4.91 13.42 -45.95
N GLU A 292 -3.77 12.79 -46.19
CA GLU A 292 -3.28 11.66 -45.43
C GLU A 292 -1.83 11.95 -44.98
N ILE A 293 -1.54 11.75 -43.69
CA ILE A 293 -0.19 11.88 -43.16
C ILE A 293 0.50 10.53 -43.35
N THR A 294 1.55 10.50 -44.17
CA THR A 294 2.32 9.29 -44.48
C THR A 294 3.78 9.46 -44.02
N ASP A 295 4.53 8.36 -43.97
CA ASP A 295 5.98 8.38 -43.68
C ASP A 295 6.80 9.19 -44.72
N ARG A 296 6.20 9.50 -45.89
CA ARG A 296 6.80 10.31 -46.96
C ARG A 296 6.33 11.78 -46.95
N GLY A 297 5.55 12.17 -45.94
CA GLY A 297 4.99 13.51 -45.78
C GLY A 297 3.47 13.58 -45.97
N ILE A 298 2.94 14.79 -46.15
CA ILE A 298 1.49 15.02 -46.33
C ILE A 298 1.12 14.74 -47.79
N MET A 299 0.26 13.74 -47.99
CA MET A 299 -0.33 13.41 -49.29
C MET A 299 -1.67 14.12 -49.43
N TYR A 300 -1.84 14.86 -50.54
CA TYR A 300 -3.09 15.56 -50.88
C TYR A 300 -3.85 14.76 -51.93
N CYS A 301 -5.13 14.50 -51.68
CA CYS A 301 -5.99 13.65 -52.48
C CYS A 301 -7.20 14.43 -53.00
N ASN A 302 -7.51 14.30 -54.28
CA ASN A 302 -8.77 14.75 -54.87
C ASN A 302 -9.25 13.69 -55.88
N GLY A 303 -10.23 12.87 -55.49
CA GLY A 303 -10.60 11.67 -56.24
C GLY A 303 -9.42 10.72 -56.43
N ASN A 304 -9.07 10.40 -57.68
CA ASN A 304 -7.93 9.54 -58.02
C ASN A 304 -6.58 10.28 -58.05
N MET A 305 -6.59 11.60 -57.91
CA MET A 305 -5.39 12.44 -58.00
C MET A 305 -4.66 12.46 -56.65
N ARG A 306 -3.36 12.16 -56.67
CA ARG A 306 -2.49 12.17 -55.47
C ARG A 306 -1.26 13.04 -55.71
N TYR A 307 -1.01 13.98 -54.81
CA TYR A 307 0.17 14.87 -54.85
C TYR A 307 0.93 14.86 -53.52
N TYR A 308 2.25 14.79 -53.61
CA TYR A 308 3.17 14.97 -52.49
C TYR A 308 3.77 16.39 -52.54
N SER A 309 3.34 17.24 -51.61
CA SER A 309 3.93 18.53 -51.13
C SER A 309 4.34 19.68 -52.09
N LYS A 310 3.87 20.90 -51.75
CA LYS A 310 4.45 22.25 -52.03
C LYS A 310 5.61 22.60 -51.05
N PRO A 311 6.38 23.69 -51.25
CA PRO A 311 7.68 23.96 -50.59
C PRO A 311 7.78 23.89 -49.05
N ASN A 312 6.70 24.11 -48.29
CA ASN A 312 6.75 24.23 -46.82
C ASN A 312 6.32 22.95 -46.06
N THR A 313 6.29 21.79 -46.72
CA THR A 313 5.76 20.56 -46.08
C THR A 313 6.66 20.01 -44.97
N GLN A 314 7.99 20.20 -45.09
CA GLN A 314 8.91 19.77 -44.04
C GLN A 314 8.74 20.60 -42.76
N GLU A 315 8.58 21.92 -42.89
CA GLU A 315 8.38 22.83 -41.76
C GLU A 315 7.11 22.51 -40.97
N VAL A 316 6.03 22.15 -41.67
CA VAL A 316 4.77 21.71 -41.05
C VAL A 316 4.94 20.38 -40.30
N LEU A 317 5.63 19.41 -40.89
CA LEU A 317 5.91 18.12 -40.25
C LEU A 317 6.81 18.29 -39.01
N ASP A 318 7.78 19.18 -39.09
CA ASP A 318 8.66 19.51 -37.96
C ASP A 318 7.86 20.12 -36.81
N VAL A 319 6.94 21.06 -37.08
CA VAL A 319 6.05 21.64 -36.06
C VAL A 319 5.14 20.61 -35.42
N VAL A 320 4.58 19.68 -36.19
CA VAL A 320 3.76 18.58 -35.67
C VAL A 320 4.57 17.68 -34.75
N GLU A 321 5.81 17.36 -35.13
CA GLU A 321 6.70 16.56 -34.29
C GLU A 321 7.05 17.30 -33.01
N ILE A 322 7.36 18.61 -33.09
CA ILE A 322 7.61 19.43 -31.90
C ILE A 322 6.38 19.43 -30.98
N CYS A 323 5.16 19.61 -31.50
CA CYS A 323 3.92 19.53 -30.69
C CYS A 323 3.84 18.20 -29.92
N ARG A 324 4.11 17.08 -30.59
CA ARG A 324 4.12 15.75 -29.96
C ARG A 324 5.20 15.64 -28.88
N GLN A 325 6.38 16.23 -29.11
CA GLN A 325 7.43 16.27 -28.10
C GLN A 325 7.03 17.11 -26.88
N VAL A 326 6.31 18.24 -27.05
CA VAL A 326 5.81 19.02 -25.91
C VAL A 326 4.78 18.22 -25.11
N ILE A 327 3.87 17.51 -25.78
CA ILE A 327 2.92 16.61 -25.13
C ILE A 327 3.66 15.50 -24.37
N HIS A 328 4.68 14.89 -24.98
CA HIS A 328 5.52 13.89 -24.32
C HIS A 328 6.23 14.45 -23.09
N VAL A 329 6.78 15.67 -23.19
CA VAL A 329 7.41 16.33 -22.05
C VAL A 329 6.41 16.55 -20.92
N ARG A 330 5.19 17.01 -21.23
CA ARG A 330 4.13 17.27 -20.25
C ARG A 330 3.71 16.01 -19.49
N PHE A 331 3.44 14.92 -20.22
CA PHE A 331 2.79 13.75 -19.63
C PHE A 331 3.76 12.62 -19.26
N VAL A 332 4.99 12.62 -19.77
CA VAL A 332 5.97 11.55 -19.52
C VAL A 332 7.22 12.07 -18.84
N GLU A 333 7.86 13.13 -19.36
CA GLU A 333 9.15 13.58 -18.80
C GLU A 333 9.00 14.38 -17.51
N ARG A 334 8.11 15.39 -17.48
CA ARG A 334 7.89 16.22 -16.29
C ARG A 334 7.49 15.39 -15.05
N PRO A 335 6.57 14.41 -15.15
CA PRO A 335 6.21 13.57 -13.99
C PRO A 335 7.39 12.80 -13.36
N ARG A 336 8.46 12.50 -14.12
CA ARG A 336 9.67 11.87 -13.56
C ARG A 336 10.39 12.76 -12.55
N PHE A 337 10.15 14.06 -12.62
CA PHE A 337 10.69 15.06 -11.70
C PHE A 337 9.62 15.59 -10.73
N ALA A 338 8.43 14.97 -10.70
CA ALA A 338 7.41 15.31 -9.73
C ALA A 338 7.97 15.12 -8.32
N THR A 339 7.97 16.22 -7.58
CA THR A 339 8.19 16.27 -6.14
C THR A 339 6.86 15.95 -5.50
N GLU A 340 6.54 14.67 -5.34
CA GLU A 340 5.29 14.27 -4.68
C GLU A 340 5.16 15.00 -3.34
N LEU A 341 4.08 15.78 -3.20
CA LEU A 341 3.60 16.27 -1.93
C LEU A 341 3.34 15.04 -1.04
N ARG A 342 4.21 14.83 -0.03
CA ARG A 342 4.00 13.99 1.18
C ARG A 342 4.44 12.51 1.19
N LEU A 343 4.95 11.91 0.11
CA LEU A 343 5.33 10.48 0.17
C LEU A 343 6.70 10.18 0.80
N TYR A 344 7.51 11.20 1.09
CA TYR A 344 8.63 11.11 2.03
C TYR A 344 8.33 11.94 3.27
N SER A 345 7.32 11.54 4.05
CA SER A 345 7.38 11.93 5.46
C SER A 345 8.72 11.40 6.01
N ASN A 346 9.52 12.26 6.63
CA ASN A 346 10.72 11.81 7.35
C ASN A 346 10.36 10.95 8.59
N MET A 347 9.12 10.50 8.70
CA MET A 347 8.60 9.63 9.75
C MET A 347 9.41 8.36 9.89
N GLN A 348 9.68 7.62 8.80
CA GLN A 348 10.52 6.41 8.91
C GLN A 348 11.91 6.74 9.43
N LEU A 349 12.48 7.86 9.00
CA LEU A 349 13.79 8.32 9.47
C LEU A 349 13.77 8.65 10.96
N ARG A 350 12.69 9.25 11.46
CA ARG A 350 12.46 9.51 12.88
C ARG A 350 12.27 8.20 13.66
N ILE A 351 11.51 7.24 13.13
CA ILE A 351 11.33 5.92 13.74
C ILE A 351 12.69 5.22 13.87
N ASP A 352 13.49 5.19 12.81
CA ASP A 352 14.82 4.58 12.82
C ASP A 352 15.74 5.25 13.84
N PHE A 353 15.66 6.58 13.99
CA PHE A 353 16.38 7.32 15.01
C PHE A 353 15.90 6.97 16.43
N MET A 354 14.58 6.97 16.69
CA MET A 354 13.99 6.64 18.00
C MET A 354 14.27 5.18 18.40
N ARG A 355 14.41 4.28 17.42
CA ARG A 355 14.79 2.88 17.63
C ARG A 355 16.31 2.68 17.69
N ASN A 356 17.10 3.75 17.75
CA ASN A 356 18.57 3.73 17.78
C ASN A 356 19.22 2.98 16.59
N LYS A 357 18.52 2.82 15.46
CA LYS A 357 19.06 2.22 14.23
C LYS A 357 20.01 3.17 13.50
N ILE A 358 19.81 4.47 13.67
CA ILE A 358 20.66 5.52 13.12
C ILE A 358 21.03 6.56 14.18
N THR A 359 22.20 7.16 14.04
CA THR A 359 22.66 8.28 14.86
C THR A 359 22.12 9.62 14.33
N LYS A 360 22.15 10.65 15.18
CA LYS A 360 21.80 12.03 14.79
C LYS A 360 22.65 12.54 13.61
N ILE A 361 23.93 12.18 13.54
CA ILE A 361 24.83 12.56 12.44
C ILE A 361 24.40 11.90 11.14
N GLN A 362 24.03 10.61 11.16
CA GLN A 362 23.50 9.92 9.98
C GLN A 362 22.17 10.53 9.52
N MET A 363 21.30 10.88 10.47
CA MET A 363 20.02 11.55 10.19
C MET A 363 20.21 12.89 9.47
N LYS A 364 21.14 13.75 9.95
CA LYS A 364 21.50 15.02 9.28
C LYS A 364 21.85 14.82 7.80
N LYS A 365 22.78 13.90 7.54
CA LYS A 365 23.24 13.59 6.17
C LYS A 365 22.12 13.10 5.27
N ILE A 366 21.21 12.27 5.78
CA ILE A 366 20.08 11.74 5.00
C ILE A 366 19.09 12.86 4.67
N LEU A 367 18.75 13.72 5.65
CA LEU A 367 17.84 14.85 5.44
C LEU A 367 18.39 15.83 4.40
N GLN A 368 19.67 16.20 4.53
CA GLN A 368 20.32 17.10 3.60
C GLN A 368 20.42 16.53 2.18
N LYS A 369 20.68 15.22 2.05
CA LYS A 369 20.62 14.53 0.75
C LYS A 369 19.21 14.59 0.14
N ARG A 370 18.17 14.28 0.92
CA ARG A 370 16.76 14.31 0.48
C ARG A 370 16.34 15.71 0.05
N GLU A 371 16.68 16.73 0.83
CA GLU A 371 16.41 18.14 0.49
C GLU A 371 17.10 18.52 -0.83
N LYS A 372 18.40 18.24 -0.97
CA LYS A 372 19.14 18.52 -2.21
C LYS A 372 18.51 17.83 -3.41
N GLU A 373 18.09 16.57 -3.27
CA GLU A 373 17.42 15.83 -4.33
C GLU A 373 16.06 16.44 -4.69
N HIS A 374 15.27 16.80 -3.68
CA HIS A 374 13.96 17.44 -3.85
C HIS A 374 14.09 18.79 -4.56
N THR A 375 14.96 19.68 -4.09
CA THR A 375 15.17 21.00 -4.73
C THR A 375 15.62 20.84 -6.18
N LYS A 376 16.53 19.91 -6.47
CA LYS A 376 16.98 19.63 -7.84
C LYS A 376 15.83 19.17 -8.73
N LYS A 377 15.01 18.22 -8.26
CA LYS A 377 13.84 17.74 -9.02
C LYS A 377 12.83 18.86 -9.24
N GLN A 378 12.57 19.68 -8.21
CA GLN A 378 11.69 20.85 -8.32
C GLN A 378 12.19 21.84 -9.37
N GLU A 379 13.48 22.20 -9.38
CA GLU A 379 14.04 23.12 -10.35
C GLU A 379 13.92 22.60 -11.79
N ILE A 380 14.19 21.31 -12.01
CA ILE A 380 14.02 20.67 -13.34
C ILE A 380 12.54 20.69 -13.74
N SER A 381 11.64 20.32 -12.82
CA SER A 381 10.19 20.32 -13.05
C SER A 381 9.68 21.71 -13.40
N ASN A 382 10.14 22.76 -12.70
CA ASN A 382 9.77 24.15 -12.97
C ASN A 382 10.22 24.61 -14.37
N VAL A 383 11.43 24.24 -14.80
CA VAL A 383 11.92 24.55 -16.17
C VAL A 383 11.07 23.84 -17.22
N LEU A 384 10.72 22.57 -17.00
CA LEU A 384 9.85 21.81 -17.90
C LEU A 384 8.43 22.37 -17.94
N GLU A 385 7.89 22.80 -16.81
CA GLU A 385 6.57 23.44 -16.74
C GLU A 385 6.53 24.77 -17.50
N MET A 386 7.55 25.60 -17.30
CA MET A 386 7.71 26.86 -18.03
C MET A 386 7.83 26.58 -19.54
N TYR A 387 8.63 25.59 -19.94
CA TYR A 387 8.77 25.19 -21.34
C TYR A 387 7.43 24.76 -21.95
N VAL A 388 6.70 23.85 -21.29
CA VAL A 388 5.40 23.36 -21.77
C VAL A 388 4.39 24.51 -21.88
N SER A 389 4.36 25.41 -20.90
CA SER A 389 3.45 26.56 -20.90
C SER A 389 3.75 27.51 -22.06
N CYS A 390 5.01 27.93 -22.21
CA CYS A 390 5.42 28.84 -23.28
C CYS A 390 5.24 28.22 -24.68
N MET A 391 5.53 26.93 -24.85
CA MET A 391 5.28 26.24 -26.12
C MET A 391 3.78 26.13 -26.43
N THR A 392 2.94 25.89 -25.40
CA THR A 392 1.48 25.89 -25.56
C THR A 392 1.00 27.23 -26.08
N ASP A 393 1.45 28.33 -25.49
CA ASP A 393 1.10 29.68 -25.96
C ASP A 393 1.60 29.96 -27.39
N LEU A 394 2.81 29.49 -27.73
CA LEU A 394 3.37 29.60 -29.08
C LEU A 394 2.51 28.85 -30.11
N PHE A 395 2.06 27.64 -29.81
CA PHE A 395 1.22 26.87 -30.73
C PHE A 395 -0.20 27.41 -30.85
N TYR A 396 -0.79 27.94 -29.77
CA TYR A 396 -2.08 28.62 -29.88
C TYR A 396 -1.98 29.92 -30.68
N ARG A 397 -0.90 30.69 -30.55
CA ARG A 397 -0.63 31.82 -31.45
C ARG A 397 -0.42 31.38 -32.90
N LEU A 398 0.20 30.23 -33.13
CA LEU A 398 0.34 29.69 -34.49
C LEU A 398 -1.02 29.31 -35.08
N TYR A 399 -1.89 28.75 -34.25
CA TYR A 399 -3.26 28.43 -34.63
C TYR A 399 -4.08 29.71 -34.93
N GLU A 400 -3.88 30.79 -34.19
CA GLU A 400 -4.63 32.05 -34.38
C GLU A 400 -4.09 32.92 -35.54
N ASP A 401 -2.77 33.08 -35.65
CA ASP A 401 -2.13 34.07 -36.54
C ASP A 401 -1.49 33.43 -37.80
N ASN A 402 -1.29 32.11 -37.83
CA ASN A 402 -0.65 31.35 -38.91
C ASN A 402 0.75 31.88 -39.36
N GLU A 403 1.49 32.54 -38.46
CA GLU A 403 2.84 33.08 -38.71
C GLU A 403 3.96 32.05 -38.42
N LEU A 404 3.98 30.94 -39.17
CA LEU A 404 4.88 29.79 -38.96
C LEU A 404 6.37 30.16 -38.80
N VAL A 405 6.91 31.00 -39.69
CA VAL A 405 8.34 31.37 -39.70
C VAL A 405 8.73 32.12 -38.43
N LYS A 406 7.88 33.04 -37.97
CA LYS A 406 8.12 33.84 -36.77
C LYS A 406 8.06 32.96 -35.52
N ILE A 407 7.08 32.09 -35.44
CA ILE A 407 6.88 31.20 -34.29
C ILE A 407 7.99 30.16 -34.20
N ASN A 408 8.49 29.63 -35.33
CA ASN A 408 9.67 28.77 -35.36
C ASN A 408 10.90 29.44 -34.74
N LYS A 409 11.13 30.72 -35.06
CA LYS A 409 12.23 31.49 -34.47
C LYS A 409 12.07 31.67 -32.96
N GLU A 410 10.87 32.00 -32.50
CA GLU A 410 10.56 32.12 -31.06
C GLU A 410 10.73 30.78 -30.31
N MET A 411 10.33 29.65 -30.93
CA MET A 411 10.55 28.31 -30.38
C MET A 411 12.04 27.99 -30.23
N ASP A 412 12.88 28.35 -31.21
CA ASP A 412 14.32 28.16 -31.14
C ASP A 412 15.01 29.01 -30.05
N GLU A 413 14.55 30.25 -29.86
CA GLU A 413 15.01 31.12 -28.78
C GLU A 413 14.63 30.54 -27.40
N LEU A 414 13.40 30.04 -27.26
CA LEU A 414 12.94 29.34 -26.05
C LEU A 414 13.78 28.09 -25.76
N LYS A 415 14.07 27.26 -26.78
CA LYS A 415 14.93 26.08 -26.65
C LYS A 415 16.31 26.43 -26.10
N LYS A 416 16.94 27.49 -26.63
CA LYS A 416 18.25 27.98 -26.15
C LYS A 416 18.17 28.37 -24.68
N TYR A 417 17.15 29.15 -24.30
CA TYR A 417 16.95 29.55 -22.91
C TYR A 417 16.75 28.35 -21.97
N VAL A 418 15.92 27.38 -22.36
CA VAL A 418 15.67 26.14 -21.59
C VAL A 418 16.96 25.33 -21.41
N ASN A 419 17.75 25.17 -22.48
CA ASN A 419 19.03 24.46 -22.42
C ASN A 419 20.05 25.18 -21.52
N ASP A 420 20.10 26.51 -21.56
CA ASP A 420 20.93 27.28 -20.63
C ASP A 420 20.47 27.09 -19.17
N CYS A 421 19.16 27.01 -18.91
CA CYS A 421 18.65 26.68 -17.58
C CYS A 421 19.12 25.30 -17.11
N PHE A 422 18.99 24.27 -17.94
CA PHE A 422 19.45 22.93 -17.58
C PHE A 422 20.97 22.84 -17.37
N LYS A 423 21.74 23.57 -18.18
CA LYS A 423 23.21 23.65 -18.03
C LYS A 423 23.60 24.30 -16.70
N LYS A 424 22.87 25.33 -16.26
CA LYS A 424 23.06 25.94 -14.93
C LYS A 424 22.74 24.93 -13.82
N ILE A 425 21.62 24.22 -13.92
CA ILE A 425 21.23 23.19 -12.95
C ILE A 425 22.31 22.09 -12.86
N SER A 426 22.76 21.57 -14.01
CA SER A 426 23.80 20.54 -14.08
C SER A 426 25.08 20.96 -13.37
N LYS A 427 25.58 22.18 -13.65
CA LYS A 427 26.77 22.73 -12.98
C LYS A 427 26.57 22.93 -11.47
N THR A 428 25.38 23.37 -11.07
CA THR A 428 25.08 23.70 -9.66
C THR A 428 24.93 22.46 -8.78
N TYR A 429 24.38 21.38 -9.34
CA TYR A 429 24.16 20.13 -8.61
C TYR A 429 25.22 19.06 -8.86
N ASP A 430 26.08 19.26 -9.86
CA ASP A 430 27.05 18.28 -10.38
C ASP A 430 26.32 17.00 -10.82
N CYS A 431 25.44 17.14 -11.81
CA CYS A 431 24.59 16.04 -12.30
C CYS A 431 24.50 16.02 -13.83
N LYS A 432 23.84 14.98 -14.38
CA LYS A 432 23.54 14.87 -15.82
C LYS A 432 22.99 16.18 -16.36
N GLU A 433 23.55 16.64 -17.47
CA GLU A 433 23.06 17.78 -18.23
C GLU A 433 21.90 17.33 -19.11
N TYR A 434 20.68 17.69 -18.69
CA TYR A 434 19.49 17.53 -19.50
C TYR A 434 19.47 18.59 -20.60
N ARG A 435 18.85 18.28 -21.74
CA ARG A 435 18.69 19.23 -22.84
C ARG A 435 17.56 18.84 -23.77
N LEU A 436 17.06 19.83 -24.50
CA LEU A 436 16.25 19.66 -25.70
C LEU A 436 17.19 19.58 -26.90
N ASP A 437 17.05 18.54 -27.73
CA ASP A 437 17.78 18.42 -28.99
C ASP A 437 17.19 19.29 -30.11
N ASP A 438 17.72 19.15 -31.34
CA ASP A 438 17.26 19.93 -32.49
C ASP A 438 15.79 19.69 -32.85
N LYS A 439 15.26 18.51 -32.50
CA LYS A 439 13.86 18.12 -32.67
C LYS A 439 13.02 18.33 -31.41
N PHE A 440 13.53 19.11 -30.44
CA PHE A 440 12.87 19.41 -29.17
C PHE A 440 12.58 18.16 -28.31
N ARG A 441 13.33 17.07 -28.53
CA ARG A 441 13.28 15.87 -27.68
C ARG A 441 14.08 16.12 -26.42
N PHE A 442 13.51 15.77 -25.28
CA PHE A 442 14.19 15.86 -23.99
C PHE A 442 15.16 14.67 -23.80
N LEU A 443 16.42 14.97 -23.51
CA LEU A 443 17.53 14.00 -23.40
C LEU A 443 18.17 13.97 -22.02
#